data_AF-A0A1M6U3E8-F1
#
_entry.id   AF-A0A1M6U3E8-F1
#
_cell.length_a   1.000
_cell.length_b   1.000
_cell.length_c   1.000
_cell.angle_alpha   90.00
_cell.angle_beta   90.00
_cell.angle_gamma   90.00
#
_symmetry.space_group_name_H-M   'P 1'
#
loop_
_entity.id
_entity.type
_entity.pdbx_description
1 polymer ?
#
loop_
_entity_poly.entity_id
_entity_poly.type
_entity_poly.pdbx_seq_one_letter_code
_entity_poly.pdbx_strand_id
1 'polypeptide(L)'
;MIPNDLEKTVKEYKRVWPILTQLQMEIIGLAKKDAFLACAKRLGMLARQDGKKVVVFEHELESDVYHDYLIYMHRPRGISLVRQMLNRNRHSQGSDERRLLEAMVQARFSMFWVKELVRPAGFVGRDLLNGGEHFILDRSIAKQKAQGLVIGLRTFPYLDVRMHTGANLVVGRLEEPSDFGPEEKNIGEKQERAYNEEVIFKWREVLRSSF
;
A
#
# COMPACT_ATOMS: atom_id res chain seq x y z
N MET A 1 -13.21 12.58 -5.70
CA MET A 1 -13.69 13.07 -7.00
C MET A 1 -13.06 12.23 -8.10
N ILE A 2 -13.83 11.83 -9.12
CA ILE A 2 -13.29 11.13 -10.30
C ILE A 2 -12.66 12.18 -11.24
N PRO A 3 -11.48 11.93 -11.84
CA PRO A 3 -10.87 12.87 -12.77
C PRO A 3 -11.74 13.15 -13.99
N ASN A 4 -11.78 14.42 -14.42
CA ASN A 4 -12.53 14.85 -15.61
C ASN A 4 -11.98 14.23 -16.91
N ASP A 5 -10.67 13.98 -16.98
CA ASP A 5 -10.00 13.35 -18.12
C ASP A 5 -9.34 12.03 -17.69
N LEU A 6 -10.12 10.95 -17.73
CA LEU A 6 -9.66 9.61 -17.38
C LEU A 6 -8.60 9.08 -18.34
N GLU A 7 -8.66 9.43 -19.62
CA GLU A 7 -7.70 8.94 -20.60
C GLU A 7 -6.30 9.50 -20.33
N LYS A 8 -6.20 10.82 -20.11
CA LYS A 8 -4.96 11.48 -19.71
C LYS A 8 -4.43 10.92 -18.40
N THR A 9 -5.31 10.73 -17.41
CA THR A 9 -4.95 10.14 -16.11
C THR A 9 -4.34 8.75 -16.27
N VAL A 10 -4.95 7.89 -17.09
CA VAL A 10 -4.44 6.53 -17.35
C VAL A 10 -3.13 6.54 -18.12
N LYS A 11 -2.96 7.47 -19.08
CA LYS A 11 -1.68 7.64 -19.80
C LYS A 11 -0.56 8.06 -18.85
N GLU A 12 -0.82 9.03 -17.98
CA GLU A 12 0.14 9.51 -16.99
C GLU A 12 0.52 8.39 -16.02
N TYR A 13 -0.45 7.63 -15.50
CA TYR A 13 -0.19 6.47 -14.66
C TYR A 13 0.75 5.46 -15.32
N LYS A 14 0.48 5.09 -16.58
CA LYS A 14 1.35 4.15 -17.31
C LYS A 14 2.77 4.67 -17.47
N ARG A 15 2.94 5.99 -17.60
CA ARG A 15 4.23 6.65 -17.75
C ARG A 15 5.04 6.61 -16.44
N VAL A 16 4.38 6.84 -15.30
CA VAL A 16 5.07 6.98 -14.00
C VAL A 16 5.15 5.68 -13.20
N TRP A 17 4.31 4.68 -13.48
CA TRP A 17 4.32 3.40 -12.79
C TRP A 17 5.68 2.68 -12.80
N PRO A 18 6.42 2.60 -13.94
CA PRO A 18 7.75 2.00 -13.93
C PRO A 18 8.75 2.77 -13.04
N ILE A 19 8.61 4.09 -12.95
CA ILE A 19 9.45 4.95 -12.10
C ILE A 19 9.16 4.66 -10.63
N LEU A 20 7.88 4.52 -10.26
CA LEU A 20 7.47 4.13 -8.90
C LEU A 20 8.07 2.77 -8.51
N THR A 21 8.00 1.77 -9.39
CA THR A 21 8.58 0.44 -9.14
C THR A 21 10.10 0.50 -8.96
N GLN A 22 10.79 1.27 -9.81
CA GLN A 22 12.23 1.48 -9.68
C GLN A 22 12.60 2.16 -8.35
N LEU A 23 11.86 3.20 -7.95
CA LEU A 23 12.05 3.87 -6.67
C LEU A 23 11.86 2.91 -5.48
N GLN A 24 10.84 2.04 -5.51
CA GLN A 24 10.64 1.04 -4.46
C GLN A 24 11.86 0.12 -4.32
N MET A 25 12.44 -0.34 -5.44
CA MET A 25 13.65 -1.17 -5.41
C MET A 25 14.84 -0.41 -4.82
N GLU A 26 15.03 0.85 -5.20
CA GLU A 26 16.10 1.68 -4.64
C GLU A 26 15.91 1.94 -3.14
N ILE A 27 14.67 2.16 -2.69
CA ILE A 27 14.32 2.33 -1.27
C ILE A 27 14.61 1.06 -0.49
N ILE A 28 14.24 -0.11 -1.01
CA ILE A 28 14.55 -1.42 -0.40
C ILE A 28 16.07 -1.60 -0.32
N GLY A 29 16.82 -1.16 -1.33
CA GLY A 29 18.29 -1.16 -1.32
C GLY A 29 18.94 -0.34 -0.20
N LEU A 30 18.17 0.53 0.49
CA LEU A 30 18.65 1.24 1.68
C LEU A 30 18.62 0.39 2.94
N ALA A 31 17.81 -0.67 2.96
CA ALA A 31 17.58 -1.47 4.15
C ALA A 31 18.82 -2.30 4.51
N LYS A 32 19.18 -2.27 5.80
CA LYS A 32 20.20 -3.17 6.36
C LYS A 32 19.58 -4.52 6.68
N LYS A 33 20.40 -5.57 6.77
CA LYS A 33 19.97 -6.93 7.15
C LYS A 33 19.06 -6.95 8.38
N ASP A 34 19.37 -6.16 9.41
CA ASP A 34 18.58 -6.12 10.64
C ASP A 34 17.17 -5.55 10.43
N ALA A 35 16.99 -4.63 9.47
CA ALA A 35 15.67 -4.10 9.13
C ALA A 35 14.78 -5.19 8.53
N PHE A 36 15.33 -5.98 7.59
CA PHE A 36 14.64 -7.14 7.03
C PHE A 36 14.24 -8.13 8.13
N LEU A 37 15.17 -8.52 9.01
CA LEU A 37 14.89 -9.47 10.09
C LEU A 37 13.87 -8.92 11.11
N ALA A 38 13.91 -7.61 11.40
CA ALA A 38 12.95 -6.97 12.30
C ALA A 38 11.53 -6.98 11.72
N CYS A 39 11.37 -6.63 10.43
CA CYS A 39 10.10 -6.71 9.73
C CYS A 39 9.58 -8.14 9.68
N ALA A 40 10.43 -9.10 9.30
CA ALA A 40 10.05 -10.50 9.20
C ALA A 40 9.59 -11.05 10.55
N LYS A 41 10.30 -10.71 11.64
CA LYS A 41 9.89 -11.10 13.00
C LYS A 41 8.50 -10.53 13.32
N ARG A 42 8.29 -9.25 13.01
CA ARG A 42 7.07 -8.52 13.34
C ARG A 42 5.85 -9.04 12.57
N LEU A 43 6.05 -9.45 11.33
CA LEU A 43 4.99 -10.00 10.48
C LEU A 43 4.83 -11.53 10.60
N GLY A 44 5.57 -12.19 11.51
CA GLY A 44 5.52 -13.65 11.66
C GLY A 44 6.02 -14.40 10.41
N MET A 45 7.04 -13.85 9.73
CA MET A 45 7.69 -14.39 8.54
C MET A 45 9.16 -14.79 8.80
N LEU A 46 9.61 -14.72 10.06
CA LEU A 46 10.97 -15.06 10.43
C LEU A 46 11.06 -16.53 10.87
N ALA A 47 11.87 -17.31 10.17
CA ALA A 47 12.17 -18.70 10.52
C ALA A 47 13.67 -18.91 10.77
N ARG A 48 14.02 -20.13 11.20
CA ARG A 48 15.40 -20.63 11.23
C ARG A 48 15.55 -21.77 10.24
N GLN A 49 16.53 -21.66 9.35
CA GLN A 49 16.97 -22.73 8.45
C GLN A 49 18.48 -22.89 8.64
N ASP A 50 18.94 -24.11 8.94
CA ASP A 50 20.36 -24.43 9.20
C ASP A 50 21.02 -23.50 10.22
N GLY A 51 20.31 -23.20 11.31
CA GLY A 51 20.77 -22.29 12.38
C GLY A 51 20.78 -20.81 12.00
N LYS A 52 20.46 -20.43 10.75
CA LYS A 52 20.43 -19.05 10.27
C LYS A 52 19.00 -18.51 10.25
N LYS A 53 18.85 -17.25 10.63
CA LYS A 53 17.59 -16.51 10.51
C LYS A 53 17.32 -16.20 9.03
N VAL A 54 16.15 -16.59 8.54
CA VAL A 54 15.70 -16.38 7.16
C VAL A 54 14.28 -15.82 7.15
N VAL A 55 13.94 -15.10 6.08
CA VAL A 55 12.58 -14.65 5.80
C VAL A 55 11.91 -15.72 4.96
N VAL A 56 10.73 -16.17 5.36
CA VAL A 56 9.96 -17.21 4.67
C VAL A 56 8.63 -16.62 4.24
N PHE A 57 8.32 -16.80 2.97
CA PHE A 57 7.03 -16.48 2.37
C PHE A 57 6.31 -17.80 2.09
N GLU A 58 5.07 -17.92 2.59
CA GLU A 58 4.20 -19.08 2.32
C GLU A 58 3.49 -18.94 0.97
N HIS A 59 3.38 -17.71 0.46
CA HIS A 59 2.75 -17.38 -0.81
C HIS A 59 3.50 -16.23 -1.51
N GLU A 60 3.53 -16.21 -2.85
CA GLU A 60 4.27 -15.22 -3.64
C GLU A 60 3.87 -13.77 -3.32
N LEU A 61 2.56 -13.55 -3.11
CA LEU A 61 1.99 -12.25 -2.76
C LEU A 61 2.47 -11.72 -1.40
N GLU A 62 2.97 -12.57 -0.50
CA GLU A 62 3.47 -12.11 0.82
C GLU A 62 4.71 -11.22 0.68
N SER A 63 5.47 -11.39 -0.40
CA SER A 63 6.68 -10.59 -0.66
C SER A 63 6.35 -9.10 -0.88
N ASP A 64 5.25 -8.79 -1.57
CA ASP A 64 4.79 -7.42 -1.80
C ASP A 64 4.37 -6.73 -0.50
N VAL A 65 3.66 -7.47 0.37
CA VAL A 65 3.25 -7.01 1.71
C VAL A 65 4.46 -6.70 2.57
N TYR A 66 5.42 -7.62 2.56
CA TYR A 66 6.65 -7.49 3.32
C TYR A 66 7.48 -6.29 2.88
N HIS A 67 7.61 -6.07 1.57
CA HIS A 67 8.33 -4.91 1.04
C HIS A 67 7.59 -3.60 1.32
N ASP A 68 6.26 -3.54 1.22
CA ASP A 68 5.49 -2.34 1.63
C ASP A 68 5.75 -2.02 3.10
N TYR A 69 5.65 -3.02 3.98
CA TYR A 69 5.88 -2.85 5.40
C TYR A 69 7.30 -2.34 5.68
N LEU A 70 8.31 -2.90 5.01
CA LEU A 70 9.70 -2.47 5.12
C LEU A 70 9.89 -1.00 4.67
N ILE A 71 9.28 -0.60 3.55
CA ILE A 71 9.41 0.75 2.99
C ILE A 71 8.76 1.81 3.89
N TYR A 72 7.54 1.54 4.35
CA TYR A 72 6.67 2.56 4.97
C TYR A 72 6.51 2.43 6.48
N MET A 73 6.53 1.22 7.03
CA MET A 73 6.21 0.98 8.44
C MET A 73 7.46 0.80 9.32
N HIS A 74 8.54 0.25 8.78
CA HIS A 74 9.79 0.13 9.50
C HIS A 74 10.48 1.49 9.67
N ARG A 75 10.56 1.96 10.92
CA ARG A 75 11.11 3.27 11.28
C ARG A 75 12.22 3.15 12.33
N PRO A 76 13.42 2.68 11.95
CA PRO A 76 14.54 2.69 12.87
C PRO A 76 14.84 4.15 13.22
N ARG A 77 14.83 4.48 14.51
CA ARG A 77 15.01 5.87 15.01
C ARG A 77 13.97 6.87 14.48
N GLY A 78 12.75 6.40 14.19
CA GLY A 78 11.60 7.27 13.85
C GLY A 78 11.51 7.69 12.38
N ILE A 79 12.40 7.25 11.49
CA ILE A 79 12.40 7.63 10.07
C ILE A 79 12.21 6.41 9.17
N SER A 80 11.18 6.43 8.30
CA SER A 80 10.91 5.35 7.33
C SER A 80 11.92 5.34 6.19
N LEU A 81 12.08 4.20 5.49
CA LEU A 81 13.02 4.11 4.37
C LEU A 81 12.66 5.05 3.23
N VAL A 82 11.37 5.20 2.92
CA VAL A 82 10.92 6.16 1.90
C VAL A 82 11.32 7.61 2.24
N ARG A 83 11.21 8.00 3.52
CA ARG A 83 11.65 9.32 3.97
C ARG A 83 13.18 9.45 3.97
N GLN A 84 13.90 8.39 4.32
CA GLN A 84 15.36 8.36 4.18
C GLN A 84 15.79 8.56 2.74
N MET A 85 15.10 7.95 1.76
CA MET A 85 15.37 8.14 0.35
C MET A 85 15.12 9.58 -0.09
N LEU A 86 13.97 10.16 0.26
CA LEU A 86 13.66 11.56 -0.04
C LEU A 86 14.74 12.51 0.50
N ASN A 87 15.19 12.28 1.74
CA ASN A 87 16.20 13.11 2.40
C ASN A 87 17.60 13.02 1.75
N ARG A 88 17.87 12.01 0.91
CA ARG A 88 19.14 11.95 0.15
C ARG A 88 19.20 12.97 -0.98
N ASN A 89 18.08 13.59 -1.35
CA ASN A 89 17.99 14.63 -2.39
C ASN A 89 18.72 14.25 -3.69
N ARG A 90 18.59 12.98 -4.12
CA ARG A 90 19.26 12.44 -5.32
C ARG A 90 18.61 12.85 -6.64
N HIS A 91 17.32 13.15 -6.60
CA HIS A 91 16.54 13.52 -7.78
C HIS A 91 16.30 15.03 -7.78
N SER A 92 16.41 15.64 -8.97
CA SER A 92 16.23 17.08 -9.15
C SER A 92 14.80 17.52 -8.83
N GLN A 93 14.66 18.76 -8.38
CA GLN A 93 13.35 19.35 -8.15
C GLN A 93 12.54 19.36 -9.46
N GLY A 94 11.28 18.95 -9.40
CA GLY A 94 10.40 18.88 -10.56
C GLY A 94 10.53 17.62 -11.41
N SER A 95 11.48 16.72 -11.11
CA SER A 95 11.53 15.39 -11.74
C SER A 95 10.35 14.52 -11.28
N ASP A 96 9.99 13.52 -12.07
CA ASP A 96 8.93 12.57 -11.69
C ASP A 96 9.32 11.77 -10.45
N GLU A 97 10.59 11.36 -10.34
CA GLU A 97 11.11 10.65 -9.18
C GLU A 97 10.95 11.49 -7.91
N ARG A 98 11.28 12.78 -7.98
CA ARG A 98 11.15 13.69 -6.85
C ARG A 98 9.69 13.86 -6.44
N ARG A 99 8.80 14.10 -7.40
CA ARG A 99 7.35 14.23 -7.15
C ARG A 99 6.77 12.95 -6.55
N LEU A 100 7.14 11.80 -7.08
CA LEU A 100 6.70 10.50 -6.57
C LEU A 100 7.21 10.25 -5.16
N LEU A 101 8.49 10.52 -4.85
CA LEU A 101 9.02 10.36 -3.49
C LEU A 101 8.32 11.28 -2.49
N GLU A 102 8.08 12.54 -2.85
CA GLU A 102 7.35 13.48 -2.02
C GLU A 102 5.93 12.98 -1.72
N ALA A 103 5.25 12.44 -2.72
CA ALA A 103 3.95 11.81 -2.59
C ALA A 103 3.98 10.52 -1.74
N MET A 104 4.90 9.61 -2.02
CA MET A 104 5.06 8.34 -1.29
C MET A 104 5.36 8.57 0.20
N VAL A 105 6.07 9.64 0.57
CA VAL A 105 6.30 10.00 1.97
C VAL A 105 5.00 10.36 2.72
N GLN A 106 3.97 10.80 1.99
CA GLN A 106 2.63 11.05 2.52
C GLN A 106 1.73 9.81 2.49
N ALA A 107 2.23 8.66 2.02
CA ALA A 107 1.42 7.47 1.89
C ALA A 107 0.85 6.99 3.24
N ARG A 108 -0.41 6.58 3.22
CA ARG A 108 -1.15 6.07 4.38
C ARG A 108 -1.88 4.79 4.01
N PHE A 109 -1.82 3.83 4.92
CA PHE A 109 -2.61 2.62 4.85
C PHE A 109 -4.06 2.92 5.24
N SER A 110 -5.01 2.40 4.47
CA SER A 110 -6.40 2.33 4.88
C SER A 110 -7.12 1.11 4.28
N MET A 111 -8.32 0.86 4.78
CA MET A 111 -9.26 -0.14 4.27
C MET A 111 -10.30 0.53 3.40
N PHE A 112 -10.53 0.00 2.21
CA PHE A 112 -11.48 0.55 1.26
C PHE A 112 -12.54 -0.50 0.93
N TRP A 113 -13.81 -0.12 1.09
CA TRP A 113 -14.91 -0.84 0.47
C TRP A 113 -15.08 -0.35 -0.97
N VAL A 114 -15.00 -1.25 -1.94
CA VAL A 114 -15.10 -0.92 -3.37
C VAL A 114 -16.56 -0.63 -3.71
N LYS A 115 -16.91 0.66 -3.75
CA LYS A 115 -18.27 1.15 -4.02
C LYS A 115 -18.62 1.03 -5.50
N GLU A 116 -17.74 1.52 -6.37
CA GLU A 116 -18.00 1.63 -7.80
C GLU A 116 -16.72 1.37 -8.60
N LEU A 117 -16.81 0.63 -9.71
CA LEU A 117 -15.70 0.45 -10.63
C LEU A 117 -15.74 1.52 -11.73
N VAL A 118 -14.64 2.27 -11.89
CA VAL A 118 -14.49 3.31 -12.90
C VAL A 118 -13.56 2.79 -13.99
N ARG A 119 -14.14 2.09 -14.97
CA ARG A 119 -13.36 1.37 -15.99
C ARG A 119 -12.86 2.31 -17.10
N PRO A 120 -11.65 2.09 -17.63
CA PRO A 120 -10.66 1.05 -17.27
C PRO A 120 -9.62 1.52 -16.23
N ALA A 121 -9.90 2.61 -15.52
CA ALA A 121 -8.91 3.37 -14.77
C ALA A 121 -8.71 2.86 -13.35
N GLY A 122 -9.79 2.68 -12.59
CA GLY A 122 -9.73 2.46 -11.15
C GLY A 122 -11.09 2.19 -10.53
N PHE A 123 -11.27 2.63 -9.29
CA PHE A 123 -12.52 2.48 -8.56
C PHE A 123 -12.74 3.64 -7.58
N VAL A 124 -13.99 3.86 -7.18
CA VAL A 124 -14.34 4.69 -6.03
C VAL A 124 -14.40 3.78 -4.81
N GLY A 125 -13.56 4.05 -3.82
CA GLY A 125 -13.53 3.36 -2.55
C GLY A 125 -14.07 4.25 -1.43
N ARG A 126 -14.91 3.69 -0.56
CA ARG A 126 -15.22 4.30 0.74
C ARG A 126 -14.13 3.88 1.72
N ASP A 127 -13.44 4.87 2.29
CA ASP A 127 -12.43 4.63 3.32
C ASP A 127 -13.14 4.25 4.63
N LEU A 128 -12.87 3.05 5.13
CA LEU A 128 -13.49 2.48 6.32
C LEU A 128 -12.80 2.89 7.62
N LEU A 129 -11.57 3.45 7.55
CA LEU A 129 -10.82 3.86 8.75
C LEU A 129 -10.86 5.37 8.98
N ASN A 130 -10.86 6.17 7.92
CA ASN A 130 -10.85 7.64 8.01
C ASN A 130 -12.14 8.29 7.49
N GLY A 131 -13.04 7.49 6.90
CA GLY A 131 -14.24 7.98 6.25
C GLY A 131 -13.97 8.67 4.90
N GLY A 132 -15.06 9.02 4.22
CA GLY A 132 -15.01 9.68 2.91
C GLY A 132 -14.87 8.72 1.73
N GLU A 133 -15.00 9.28 0.53
CA GLU A 133 -14.93 8.54 -0.73
C GLU A 133 -13.80 9.06 -1.61
N HIS A 134 -13.02 8.13 -2.15
CA HIS A 134 -11.83 8.43 -2.92
C HIS A 134 -11.81 7.64 -4.21
N PHE A 135 -11.48 8.33 -5.31
CA PHE A 135 -11.10 7.65 -6.54
C PHE A 135 -9.65 7.14 -6.37
N ILE A 136 -9.46 5.84 -6.52
CA ILE A 136 -8.18 5.16 -6.45
C ILE A 136 -7.86 4.62 -7.83
N LEU A 137 -6.71 5.03 -8.36
CA LEU A 137 -6.23 4.61 -9.66
C LEU A 137 -5.58 3.24 -9.56
N ASP A 138 -6.37 2.19 -9.74
CA ASP A 138 -5.93 0.78 -9.79
C ASP A 138 -6.57 0.07 -11.00
N ARG A 139 -5.77 -0.10 -12.05
CA ARG A 139 -6.21 -0.74 -13.29
C ARG A 139 -6.41 -2.25 -13.16
N SER A 140 -5.84 -2.88 -12.14
CA SER A 140 -5.95 -4.32 -11.91
C SER A 140 -7.31 -4.65 -11.28
N ILE A 141 -7.73 -3.88 -10.28
CA ILE A 141 -9.02 -4.01 -9.60
C ILE A 141 -10.18 -3.64 -10.52
N ALA A 142 -10.03 -2.59 -11.34
CA ALA A 142 -11.05 -2.15 -12.30
C ALA A 142 -11.47 -3.26 -13.29
N LYS A 143 -10.59 -4.24 -13.55
CA LYS A 143 -10.85 -5.36 -14.47
C LYS A 143 -11.57 -6.54 -13.80
N GLN A 144 -11.66 -6.56 -12.48
CA GLN A 144 -12.22 -7.68 -11.72
C GLN A 144 -13.69 -7.41 -11.33
N LYS A 145 -14.37 -8.44 -10.81
CA LYS A 145 -15.69 -8.28 -10.15
C LYS A 145 -15.50 -7.82 -8.70
N ALA A 146 -14.84 -6.68 -8.54
CA ALA A 146 -14.36 -6.22 -7.23
C ALA A 146 -15.33 -5.35 -6.44
N GLN A 147 -16.46 -4.93 -7.02
CA GLN A 147 -17.48 -4.19 -6.27
C GLN A 147 -17.96 -5.00 -5.05
N GLY A 148 -18.06 -4.34 -3.90
CA GLY A 148 -18.37 -4.95 -2.61
C GLY A 148 -17.16 -5.53 -1.87
N LEU A 149 -15.98 -5.65 -2.50
CA LEU A 149 -14.79 -6.14 -1.80
C LEU A 149 -14.28 -5.11 -0.79
N VAL A 150 -13.69 -5.63 0.28
CA VAL A 150 -12.94 -4.86 1.28
C VAL A 150 -11.45 -5.11 1.07
N ILE A 151 -10.72 -4.05 0.75
CA ILE A 151 -9.32 -4.11 0.32
C ILE A 151 -8.48 -3.16 1.18
N GLY A 152 -7.43 -3.70 1.81
CA GLY A 152 -6.38 -2.89 2.43
C GLY A 152 -5.40 -2.39 1.40
N LEU A 153 -5.20 -1.07 1.35
CA LEU A 153 -4.29 -0.41 0.42
C LEU A 153 -3.48 0.66 1.13
N ARG A 154 -2.21 0.80 0.76
CA ARG A 154 -1.47 2.02 1.04
C ARG A 154 -1.65 2.98 -0.13
N THR A 155 -2.30 4.11 0.12
CA THR A 155 -2.56 5.13 -0.90
C THR A 155 -1.76 6.40 -0.64
N PHE A 156 -1.47 7.14 -1.71
CA PHE A 156 -0.83 8.44 -1.65
C PHE A 156 -1.41 9.39 -2.71
N PRO A 157 -1.43 10.71 -2.45
CA PRO A 157 -1.87 11.69 -3.44
C PRO A 157 -0.81 11.84 -4.54
N TYR A 158 -1.22 11.80 -5.80
CA TYR A 158 -0.37 12.09 -6.94
C TYR A 158 -1.15 12.91 -7.96
N LEU A 159 -0.78 14.18 -8.14
CA LEU A 159 -1.58 15.17 -8.87
C LEU A 159 -3.02 15.19 -8.30
N ASP A 160 -4.02 15.05 -9.16
CA ASP A 160 -5.45 15.10 -8.78
C ASP A 160 -6.05 13.72 -8.46
N VAL A 161 -5.21 12.68 -8.31
CA VAL A 161 -5.65 11.30 -8.05
C VAL A 161 -4.97 10.69 -6.82
N ARG A 162 -5.55 9.62 -6.29
CA ARG A 162 -4.84 8.72 -5.37
C ARG A 162 -4.29 7.53 -6.15
N MET A 163 -2.99 7.31 -5.99
CA MET A 163 -2.34 6.06 -6.40
C MET A 163 -2.15 5.18 -5.17
N HIS A 164 -1.84 3.90 -5.39
CA HIS A 164 -1.50 2.97 -4.33
C HIS A 164 -0.14 2.32 -4.57
N THR A 165 0.41 1.73 -3.52
CA THR A 165 1.69 1.05 -3.45
C THR A 165 1.52 -0.24 -2.65
N GLY A 166 2.43 -1.19 -2.86
CA GLY A 166 2.42 -2.46 -2.14
C GLY A 166 1.33 -3.41 -2.61
N ALA A 167 1.02 -4.39 -1.75
CA ALA A 167 0.04 -5.41 -2.05
C ALA A 167 -1.40 -4.92 -1.86
N ASN A 168 -2.31 -5.51 -2.64
CA ASN A 168 -3.74 -5.36 -2.48
C ASN A 168 -4.25 -6.43 -1.50
N LEU A 169 -4.54 -6.04 -0.25
CA LEU A 169 -4.96 -6.96 0.81
C LEU A 169 -6.48 -7.18 0.79
N VAL A 170 -6.97 -8.07 -0.07
CA VAL A 170 -8.40 -8.42 -0.11
C VAL A 170 -8.74 -9.32 1.08
N VAL A 171 -9.58 -8.83 2.00
CA VAL A 171 -9.92 -9.54 3.25
C VAL A 171 -11.36 -10.00 3.36
N GLY A 172 -12.18 -9.73 2.35
CA GLY A 172 -13.56 -10.17 2.30
C GLY A 172 -14.45 -9.32 1.39
N ARG A 173 -15.76 -9.53 1.52
CA ARG A 173 -16.81 -8.83 0.79
C ARG A 173 -17.89 -8.38 1.77
N LEU A 174 -18.44 -7.20 1.54
CA LEU A 174 -19.60 -6.66 2.24
C LEU A 174 -20.65 -6.24 1.21
N GLU A 175 -21.93 -6.50 1.53
CA GLU A 175 -23.05 -6.03 0.72
C GLU A 175 -23.27 -4.53 0.91
N GLU A 176 -23.21 -4.06 2.16
CA GLU A 176 -23.26 -2.65 2.52
C GLU A 176 -22.19 -2.30 3.58
N PRO A 177 -21.60 -1.09 3.53
CA PRO A 177 -20.61 -0.65 4.51
C PRO A 177 -21.25 -0.02 5.76
N SER A 178 -22.57 -0.08 5.94
CA SER A 178 -23.33 0.63 6.99
C SER A 178 -22.92 0.22 8.42
N ASP A 179 -22.38 -0.99 8.60
CA ASP A 179 -21.82 -1.48 9.86
C ASP A 179 -20.48 -0.81 10.24
N PHE A 180 -19.80 -0.19 9.27
CA PHE A 180 -18.58 0.58 9.49
C PHE A 180 -18.96 2.07 9.52
N GLY A 181 -19.33 2.53 10.72
CA GLY A 181 -19.49 3.96 10.98
C GLY A 181 -18.19 4.70 10.64
N PRO A 182 -18.23 5.93 10.13
CA PRO A 182 -17.03 6.72 9.92
C PRO A 182 -16.41 6.95 11.30
N GLU A 183 -15.36 6.19 11.61
CA GLU A 183 -14.41 6.67 12.59
C GLU A 183 -13.71 7.84 11.89
N GLU A 184 -14.23 9.06 12.01
CA GLU A 184 -13.49 10.28 11.68
C GLU A 184 -12.33 10.45 12.68
N LYS A 185 -11.49 9.42 12.79
CA LYS A 185 -10.29 9.43 13.60
C LYS A 185 -9.19 9.70 12.60
N ASN A 186 -8.57 10.87 12.72
CA ASN A 186 -7.21 11.03 12.24
C ASN A 186 -6.34 10.02 13.01
N ILE A 187 -6.23 8.79 12.48
CA ILE A 187 -5.50 7.72 13.14
C ILE A 187 -4.02 8.07 13.17
N GLY A 188 -3.44 8.03 14.36
CA GLY A 188 -2.01 8.27 14.52
C GLY A 188 -1.19 7.13 13.91
N GLU A 189 0.10 7.38 13.67
CA GLU A 189 1.00 6.38 13.05
C GLU A 189 1.01 5.02 13.78
N LYS A 190 0.91 5.03 15.11
CA LYS A 190 0.87 3.80 15.92
C LYS A 190 -0.41 3.00 15.65
N GLN A 191 -1.54 3.67 15.48
CA GLN A 191 -2.83 3.04 15.17
C GLN A 191 -2.84 2.55 13.73
N GLU A 192 -2.41 3.37 12.76
CA GLU A 192 -2.27 2.96 11.35
C GLU A 192 -1.42 1.68 11.22
N ARG A 193 -0.31 1.61 11.95
CA ARG A 193 0.56 0.42 11.95
C ARG A 193 -0.14 -0.81 12.53
N ALA A 194 -0.86 -0.65 13.64
CA ALA A 194 -1.60 -1.75 14.27
C ALA A 194 -2.69 -2.29 13.33
N TYR A 195 -3.46 -1.40 12.68
CA TYR A 195 -4.45 -1.79 11.69
C TYR A 195 -3.83 -2.49 10.48
N ASN A 196 -2.72 -1.96 9.95
CA ASN A 196 -2.02 -2.60 8.84
C ASN A 196 -1.56 -4.02 9.23
N GLU A 197 -0.98 -4.19 10.42
CA GLU A 197 -0.57 -5.51 10.93
C GLU A 197 -1.75 -6.48 11.06
N GLU A 198 -2.86 -6.04 11.64
CA GLU A 198 -4.09 -6.84 11.77
C GLU A 198 -4.61 -7.30 10.40
N VAL A 199 -4.69 -6.37 9.43
CA VAL A 199 -5.16 -6.69 8.08
C VAL A 199 -4.20 -7.63 7.36
N ILE A 200 -2.89 -7.46 7.52
CA ILE A 200 -1.89 -8.38 6.98
C ILE A 200 -2.11 -9.78 7.56
N PHE A 201 -2.28 -9.94 8.88
CA PHE A 201 -2.48 -11.24 9.49
C PHE A 201 -3.78 -11.90 9.01
N LYS A 202 -4.89 -11.16 8.98
CA LYS A 202 -6.17 -11.64 8.44
C LYS A 202 -6.04 -12.06 6.97
N TRP A 203 -5.37 -11.26 6.16
CA TRP A 203 -5.15 -11.56 4.74
C TRP A 203 -4.31 -12.84 4.55
N ARG A 204 -3.28 -13.05 5.38
CA ARG A 204 -2.49 -14.30 5.36
C ARG A 204 -3.33 -15.53 5.73
N GLU A 205 -4.26 -15.41 6.68
CA GLU A 205 -5.21 -16.49 6.99
C GLU A 205 -6.13 -16.80 5.81
N VAL A 206 -6.66 -15.77 5.14
CA VAL A 206 -7.47 -15.94 3.92
C VAL A 206 -6.67 -16.67 2.84
N LEU A 207 -5.42 -16.28 2.60
CA LEU A 207 -4.55 -16.97 1.64
C LEU A 207 -4.37 -18.45 1.99
N ARG A 208 -4.06 -18.78 3.24
CA ARG A 208 -3.90 -20.18 3.68
C ARG A 208 -5.18 -21.01 3.55
N SER A 209 -6.35 -20.39 3.66
CA SER A 209 -7.63 -21.10 3.52
C SER A 209 -8.07 -21.30 2.07
N SER A 210 -7.43 -20.59 1.14
CA SER A 210 -7.78 -20.60 -0.29
C SER A 210 -6.95 -21.59 -1.11
N PHE A 211 -5.97 -22.26 -0.50
CA PHE A 211 -5.05 -23.23 -1.10
C PHE A 211 -4.80 -24.40 -0.15
#